data_AF-A0A2H9T1W6-F1
#
_entry.id   AF-A0A2H9T1W6-F1
#
_cell.length_a   1.000
_cell.length_b   1.000
_cell.length_c   1.000
_cell.angle_alpha   90.00
_cell.angle_beta   90.00
_cell.angle_gamma   90.00
#
_symmetry.space_group_name_H-M   'P 1'
#
loop_
_entity.id
_entity.type
_entity.pdbx_description
1 polymer ?
#
loop_
_entity_poly.entity_id
_entity_poly.type
_entity_poly.pdbx_seq_one_letter_code
_entity_poly.pdbx_strand_id
1 'polypeptide(L)'
;THGHPTGDRILRRVAWILLTESRLRAFRYGGDEFSILLPFSSDEEARKLVGRIQMRMRQDPLLAECGVGISCGIGRNEQEADKALYREKDRRK
;
A
#
# COMPACT_ATOMS: atom_id res chain seq x y z
N THR A 1 -5.86 5.32 22.02
CA THR A 1 -4.96 5.64 20.90
C THR A 1 -3.66 4.92 21.13
N HIS A 2 -3.31 3.94 20.31
CA HIS A 2 -2.05 3.22 20.48
C HIS A 2 -0.89 4.19 20.23
N GLY A 3 0.02 4.37 21.21
CA GLY A 3 1.08 5.38 21.13
C GLY A 3 2.04 5.18 19.94
N HIS A 4 2.96 6.13 19.74
CA HIS A 4 3.98 6.11 18.68
C HIS A 4 4.65 4.73 18.43
N PRO A 5 4.97 3.90 19.45
CA PRO A 5 5.55 2.57 19.21
C PRO A 5 4.67 1.63 18.38
N THR A 6 3.34 1.74 18.46
CA THR A 6 2.43 0.93 17.65
C THR A 6 2.37 1.43 16.22
N GLY A 7 2.43 2.74 16.00
CA GLY A 7 2.54 3.33 14.67
C GLY A 7 3.78 2.82 13.91
N ASP A 8 4.93 2.78 14.58
CA ASP A 8 6.17 2.22 14.03
C ASP A 8 6.02 0.74 13.64
N ARG A 9 5.36 -0.05 14.50
CA ARG A 9 5.11 -1.48 14.21
C ARG A 9 4.20 -1.65 12.99
N ILE A 10 3.16 -0.83 12.86
CA ILE A 10 2.26 -0.82 11.71
C ILE A 10 3.04 -0.48 10.44
N LEU A 11 3.82 0.60 10.45
CA LEU A 11 4.60 1.04 9.29
C LEU A 11 5.62 -0.01 8.84
N ARG A 12 6.34 -0.62 9.79
CA ARG A 12 7.27 -1.72 9.48
C ARG A 12 6.53 -2.93 8.92
N ARG A 13 5.33 -3.23 9.42
CA ARG A 13 4.54 -4.36 8.93
C ARG A 13 4.02 -4.12 7.52
N VAL A 14 3.52 -2.91 7.23
CA VAL A 14 3.14 -2.48 5.89
C VAL A 14 4.32 -2.61 4.93
N ALA A 15 5.48 -2.06 5.29
CA ALA A 15 6.68 -2.15 4.47
C ALA A 15 7.07 -3.61 4.18
N TRP A 16 7.01 -4.49 5.18
CA TRP A 16 7.28 -5.91 5.00
C TRP A 16 6.33 -6.55 3.99
N ILE A 17 5.01 -6.30 4.10
CA ILE A 17 4.01 -6.84 3.17
C ILE A 17 4.29 -6.37 1.74
N LEU A 18 4.59 -5.08 1.56
CA LEU A 18 4.89 -4.51 0.25
C LEU A 18 6.12 -5.17 -0.38
N LEU A 19 7.18 -5.40 0.39
CA LEU A 19 8.39 -6.08 -0.07
C LEU A 19 8.12 -7.55 -0.44
N THR A 20 7.37 -8.29 0.39
CA THR A 20 7.11 -9.72 0.16
C THR A 20 6.19 -9.97 -1.03
N GLU A 21 5.14 -9.16 -1.20
CA GLU A 21 4.12 -9.37 -2.24
C GLU A 21 4.56 -8.85 -3.61
N SER A 22 5.32 -7.74 -3.63
CA SER A 22 5.84 -7.19 -4.88
C SER A 22 7.07 -7.92 -5.39
N ARG A 23 7.90 -8.46 -4.49
CA ARG A 23 9.25 -8.96 -4.80
C ARG A 23 10.12 -7.91 -5.50
N LEU A 24 9.80 -6.64 -5.29
CA LEU A 24 10.44 -5.46 -5.85
C LEU A 24 10.84 -4.49 -4.74
N ARG A 25 11.44 -3.37 -5.13
CA ARG A 25 11.73 -2.28 -4.20
C ARG A 25 10.43 -1.52 -3.87
N ALA A 26 10.15 -1.39 -2.59
CA ALA A 26 9.14 -0.50 -2.05
C ALA A 26 9.83 0.67 -1.35
N PHE A 27 9.27 1.87 -1.53
CA PHE A 27 9.80 3.12 -1.00
C PHE A 27 8.77 3.75 -0.07
N ARG A 28 9.22 4.32 1.04
CA ARG A 28 8.37 5.18 1.88
C ARG A 28 8.57 6.61 1.42
N TYR A 29 7.53 7.21 0.87
CA TYR A 29 7.58 8.56 0.30
C TYR A 29 7.48 9.64 1.39
N GLY A 30 6.62 9.41 2.39
CA GLY A 30 6.45 10.27 3.55
C GLY A 30 5.50 9.59 4.54
N GLY A 31 5.35 10.11 5.76
CA GLY A 31 4.31 9.69 6.71
C GLY A 31 3.95 8.20 6.68
N ASP A 32 2.76 7.89 6.17
CA ASP A 32 2.21 6.55 5.91
C ASP A 32 2.10 6.21 4.40
N GLU A 33 2.75 6.99 3.54
CA GLU A 33 2.72 6.86 2.09
C GLU A 33 3.88 6.00 1.57
N PHE A 34 3.53 5.03 0.72
CA PHE A 34 4.47 4.10 0.11
C PHE A 34 4.26 4.02 -1.40
N SER A 35 5.36 3.79 -2.11
CA SER A 35 5.38 3.66 -3.57
C SER A 35 6.16 2.42 -3.99
N ILE A 36 5.71 1.75 -5.05
CA ILE A 36 6.41 0.63 -5.69
C ILE A 36 6.56 1.00 -7.16
N LEU A 37 7.79 0.88 -7.68
CA LEU A 37 8.06 1.05 -9.10
C LEU A 37 7.96 -0.31 -9.80
N LEU A 38 7.15 -0.37 -10.85
CA LEU A 38 6.88 -1.59 -11.63
C LEU A 38 7.49 -1.45 -13.04
N PRO A 39 8.80 -1.70 -13.21
CA PRO A 39 9.40 -1.64 -14.54
C PRO A 39 8.84 -2.77 -15.42
N PHE A 40 8.62 -2.47 -16.70
CA PHE A 40 8.19 -3.45 -17.71
C PHE A 40 6.92 -4.23 -17.33
N SER A 41 6.01 -3.65 -16.54
CA SER A 41 4.78 -4.29 -16.11
C SER A 41 3.57 -3.72 -16.85
N SER A 42 2.64 -4.59 -17.23
CA SER A 42 1.35 -4.21 -17.78
C SER A 42 0.40 -3.68 -16.70
N ASP A 43 -0.63 -2.93 -17.11
CA ASP A 43 -1.69 -2.44 -16.22
C ASP A 43 -2.40 -3.61 -15.51
N GLU A 44 -2.51 -4.77 -16.14
CA GLU A 44 -3.13 -5.97 -15.55
C GLU A 44 -2.25 -6.58 -14.46
N GLU A 45 -0.94 -6.69 -14.69
CA GLU A 45 0.01 -7.18 -13.68
C GLU A 45 0.06 -6.26 -12.46
N ALA A 46 0.04 -4.94 -12.68
CA ALA A 46 -0.05 -3.96 -11.61
C ALA A 46 -1.33 -4.13 -10.78
N ARG A 47 -2.49 -4.30 -11.42
CA ARG A 47 -3.77 -4.56 -10.72
C ARG A 47 -3.76 -5.87 -9.95
N LYS A 48 -3.20 -6.94 -10.52
CA LYS A 48 -3.03 -8.24 -9.81
C LYS A 48 -2.16 -8.09 -8.58
N LEU A 49 -1.05 -7.35 -8.67
CA LEU A 49 -0.19 -7.06 -7.53
C LEU A 49 -0.93 -6.28 -6.43
N VAL A 50 -1.62 -5.20 -6.79
CA VAL A 50 -2.43 -4.42 -5.83
C VAL A 50 -3.48 -5.30 -5.15
N GLY A 51 -4.16 -6.17 -5.90
CA GLY A 51 -5.13 -7.11 -5.34
C GLY A 51 -4.51 -8.06 -4.30
N ARG A 52 -3.32 -8.61 -4.57
CA ARG A 52 -2.60 -9.46 -3.61
C ARG A 52 -2.20 -8.69 -2.36
N ILE A 53 -1.65 -7.48 -2.52
CA ILE A 53 -1.26 -6.61 -1.40
C ILE A 53 -2.48 -6.30 -0.52
N GLN A 54 -3.60 -5.88 -1.11
CA GLN A 54 -4.83 -5.57 -0.37
C GLN A 54 -5.37 -6.78 0.38
N MET A 55 -5.36 -7.97 -0.25
CA MET A 55 -5.75 -9.21 0.40
C MET A 55 -4.84 -9.53 1.59
N ARG A 56 -3.51 -9.44 1.39
CA ARG A 56 -2.53 -9.75 2.43
C ARG A 56 -2.64 -8.82 3.63
N MET A 57 -2.87 -7.53 3.39
CA MET A 57 -3.05 -6.54 4.46
C MET A 57 -4.34 -6.76 5.25
N ARG A 58 -5.45 -7.09 4.58
CA ARG A 58 -6.72 -7.42 5.26
C ARG A 58 -6.60 -8.66 6.14
N GLN A 59 -5.78 -9.61 5.74
CA GLN A 59 -5.52 -10.85 6.48
C GLN A 59 -4.42 -10.71 7.53
N ASP A 60 -3.78 -9.54 7.66
CA ASP A 60 -2.71 -9.35 8.63
C ASP A 60 -3.29 -9.08 10.02
N PRO A 61 -2.97 -9.92 11.04
CA PRO A 61 -3.57 -9.77 12.36
C PRO A 61 -3.29 -8.42 13.02
N LEU A 62 -2.08 -7.89 12.86
CA LEU A 62 -1.70 -6.61 13.48
C LEU A 62 -2.46 -5.45 12.83
N LEU A 63 -2.59 -5.46 11.50
CA LEU A 63 -3.33 -4.42 10.78
C LEU A 63 -4.83 -4.49 11.08
N ALA A 64 -5.39 -5.71 11.17
CA ALA A 64 -6.78 -5.92 11.54
C ALA A 64 -7.08 -5.46 12.97
N GLU A 65 -6.24 -5.82 13.94
CA GLU A 65 -6.34 -5.39 15.33
C GLU A 65 -6.33 -3.86 15.47
N CYS A 66 -5.48 -3.21 14.68
CA CYS A 66 -5.35 -1.75 14.68
C CYS A 66 -6.35 -1.02 13.77
N GLY A 67 -7.24 -1.75 13.07
CA GLY A 67 -8.21 -1.16 12.13
C GLY A 67 -7.57 -0.45 10.93
N VAL A 68 -6.39 -0.88 10.48
CA VAL A 68 -5.63 -0.21 9.41
C VAL A 68 -6.14 -0.65 8.04
N GLY A 69 -6.57 0.33 7.24
CA GLY A 69 -6.92 0.15 5.84
C GLY A 69 -5.90 0.81 4.91
N ILE A 70 -5.79 0.31 3.68
CA ILE A 70 -4.97 0.93 2.63
C ILE A 70 -5.77 1.30 1.40
N SER A 71 -5.42 2.42 0.80
CA SER A 71 -5.84 2.83 -0.54
C SER A 71 -4.63 2.74 -1.47
N CYS A 72 -4.85 2.32 -2.72
CA CYS A 72 -3.78 2.17 -3.70
C CYS A 72 -4.20 2.83 -5.01
N GLY A 73 -3.29 3.61 -5.59
CA GLY A 73 -3.41 4.13 -6.95
C GLY A 73 -2.39 3.47 -7.87
N ILE A 74 -2.76 3.26 -9.13
CA ILE A 74 -1.88 2.76 -10.19
C ILE A 74 -1.84 3.83 -11.28
N GLY A 75 -0.65 4.14 -11.78
CA GLY A 75 -0.44 5.09 -12.88
C GLY A 75 0.89 4.84 -13.58
N ARG A 76 1.05 5.36 -14.79
CA ARG A 76 2.30 5.25 -15.57
C ARG A 76 3.36 6.25 -15.12
N ASN A 77 2.95 7.23 -14.33
CA ASN A 77 3.77 8.23 -13.67
C ASN A 77 3.17 8.56 -12.30
N GLU A 78 3.92 9.33 -11.51
CA GLU A 78 3.54 9.75 -10.15
C GLU A 78 2.17 10.47 -10.13
N GLN A 79 1.93 11.38 -11.08
CA GLN A 79 0.72 12.22 -11.12
C GLN A 79 -0.55 11.39 -11.38
N GLU A 80 -0.46 10.38 -12.25
CA GLU A 80 -1.56 9.46 -12.51
C GLU A 80 -1.83 8.55 -11.32
N ALA A 81 -0.76 8.03 -10.68
CA ALA A 81 -0.87 7.17 -9.53
C ALA A 81 -1.49 7.91 -8.33
N ASP A 82 -1.08 9.14 -8.09
CA ASP A 82 -1.60 10.00 -7.04
C ASP A 82 -3.09 10.34 -7.27
N LYS A 83 -3.45 10.77 -8.50
CA LYS A 83 -4.86 10.99 -8.87
C LYS A 83 -5.73 9.73 -8.72
N ALA A 84 -5.19 8.55 -9.02
CA ALA A 84 -5.91 7.29 -8.82
C ALA A 84 -6.09 6.97 -7.32
N LEU A 85 -5.07 7.24 -6.51
CA LEU A 85 -5.10 7.06 -5.05
C LEU A 85 -6.14 7.97 -4.38
N TYR A 86 -6.18 9.25 -4.76
CA TYR A 86 -7.17 10.20 -4.26
C TYR A 86 -8.60 9.77 -4.57
N ARG A 87 -8.86 9.31 -5.81
CA ARG A 87 -10.18 8.78 -6.20
C ARG A 87 -10.61 7.59 -5.35
N GLU A 88 -9.69 6.68 -5.01
CA GLU A 88 -10.00 5.54 -4.15
C GLU A 88 -10.24 5.95 -2.68
N LYS A 89 -9.53 6.98 -2.17
CA LYS A 89 -9.82 7.53 -0.83
C LYS A 89 -11.23 8.11 -0.76
N ASP A 90 -11.66 8.85 -1.78
CA ASP A 90 -13.00 9.46 -1.78
C ASP A 90 -14.13 8.42 -1.93
N ARG A 91 -13.89 7.28 -2.57
CA ARG A 91 -14.86 6.16 -2.66
C ARG A 91 -15.05 5.39 -1.35
N ARG A 92 -14.12 5.53 -0.39
CA ARG A 92 -14.15 4.82 0.90
C ARG A 92 -14.59 5.70 2.08
N LYS A 93 -14.85 6.99 1.84
CA LYS A 93 -15.57 7.85 2.79
C LYS A 93 -17.07 7.57 2.70
#